data_AF-A0A946C188-F1
#
_entry.id   AF-A0A946C188-F1
#
_cell.length_a   1.000
_cell.length_b   1.000
_cell.length_c   1.000
_cell.angle_alpha   90.00
_cell.angle_beta   90.00
_cell.angle_gamma   90.00
#
_symmetry.space_group_name_H-M   'P 1'
#
loop_
_entity.id
_entity.type
_entity.pdbx_description
1 polymer ?
#
loop_
_entity_poly.entity_id
_entity_poly.type
_entity_poly.pdbx_seq_one_letter_code
_entity_poly.pdbx_strand_id
1 'polypeptide(L)'
;MYGVKFDGSSSNNAVDLRYERRFNNSLINIGPKEDNFFYLKPFAGIELTTDSAFYFISGIYLEDNLGDLFTGNESSWIFTPSFGLGYYEDGDGKKLGNSIEFRTTLEVSYQLQNSDRIGISFGHISNANIGNKNPGVEIISLSYQKPF
;
A
#
# COMPACT_ATOMS: atom_id res chain seq x y z
N MET A 1 9.28 5.27 -6.73
CA MET A 1 8.14 5.91 -6.04
C MET A 1 8.68 7.11 -5.27
N TYR A 2 7.92 8.20 -5.11
CA TYR A 2 8.41 9.43 -4.47
C TYR A 2 7.71 9.64 -3.12
N GLY A 3 8.38 9.36 -2.00
CA GLY A 3 7.90 9.76 -0.69
C GLY A 3 7.91 11.28 -0.56
N VAL A 4 6.75 11.90 -0.35
CA VAL A 4 6.65 13.33 -0.03
C VAL A 4 6.00 13.47 1.34
N LYS A 5 6.68 14.20 2.21
CA LYS A 5 6.29 14.43 3.61
C LYS A 5 5.61 15.79 3.75
N PHE A 6 4.52 15.84 4.52
CA PHE A 6 3.96 17.08 5.06
C PHE A 6 4.19 17.10 6.58
N ASP A 7 5.42 17.31 7.04
CA ASP A 7 5.66 17.83 8.39
C ASP A 7 6.74 18.91 8.36
N GLY A 8 6.54 19.96 9.16
CA GLY A 8 7.37 21.16 9.19
C GLY A 8 8.65 21.00 10.02
N SER A 9 9.39 19.89 9.88
CA SER A 9 10.72 19.76 10.50
C SER A 9 11.74 19.08 9.56
N SER A 10 12.83 19.81 9.37
CA SER A 10 14.18 19.44 8.89
C SER A 10 14.34 18.15 8.05
N SER A 11 14.63 18.37 6.75
CA SER A 11 15.13 17.46 5.70
C SER A 11 15.52 16.01 6.09
N ASN A 12 14.76 15.04 5.60
CA ASN A 12 15.22 13.71 5.18
C ASN A 12 14.10 13.05 4.35
N ASN A 13 14.01 13.42 3.07
CA ASN A 13 13.17 12.73 2.11
C ASN A 13 14.01 11.62 1.48
N ALA A 14 13.47 10.41 1.43
CA ALA A 14 14.06 9.29 0.70
C ALA A 14 13.22 8.99 -0.55
N VAL A 15 13.86 8.37 -1.54
CA VAL A 15 13.18 7.78 -2.69
C VAL A 15 13.15 6.28 -2.50
N ASP A 16 12.01 5.68 -2.82
CA ASP A 16 11.75 4.28 -2.50
C ASP A 16 11.51 3.49 -3.80
N LEU A 17 12.04 2.28 -3.84
CA LEU A 17 11.71 1.26 -4.83
C LEU A 17 10.94 0.14 -4.14
N ARG A 18 9.73 -0.11 -4.62
CA ARG A 18 8.85 -1.16 -4.09
C ARG A 18 8.47 -2.15 -5.18
N TYR A 19 8.51 -3.43 -4.82
CA TYR A 19 7.92 -4.51 -5.58
C TYR A 19 6.87 -5.23 -4.72
N GLU A 20 5.68 -5.41 -5.25
CA GLU A 20 4.57 -6.07 -4.55
C GLU A 20 3.90 -7.08 -5.47
N ARG A 21 3.69 -8.28 -4.95
CA ARG A 21 2.88 -9.32 -5.59
C ARG A 21 1.54 -9.41 -4.89
N ARG A 22 0.49 -9.13 -5.65
CA ARG A 22 -0.92 -9.26 -5.24
C ARG A 22 -1.48 -10.57 -5.77
N PHE A 23 -2.17 -11.33 -4.92
CA PHE A 23 -2.73 -12.64 -5.29
C PHE A 23 -4.24 -12.52 -5.44
N ASN A 24 -4.79 -12.95 -6.58
CA ASN A 24 -6.23 -12.84 -6.84
C ASN A 24 -7.09 -13.93 -6.15
N ASN A 25 -6.54 -14.64 -5.17
CA ASN A 25 -7.26 -15.64 -4.39
C ASN A 25 -7.92 -14.95 -3.21
N SER A 26 -9.25 -14.99 -3.12
CA SER A 26 -9.94 -14.47 -1.94
C SER A 26 -9.68 -15.37 -0.73
N LEU A 27 -9.25 -14.77 0.37
CA LEU A 27 -9.10 -15.44 1.68
C LEU A 27 -10.41 -15.41 2.46
N ILE A 28 -11.07 -14.25 2.46
CA ILE A 28 -12.29 -13.99 3.22
C ILE A 28 -13.18 -13.09 2.37
N ASN A 29 -14.46 -13.42 2.34
CA ASN A 29 -15.50 -12.55 1.83
C ASN A 29 -16.26 -11.94 3.01
N ILE A 30 -16.26 -10.61 3.09
CA ILE A 30 -16.90 -9.86 4.17
C ILE A 30 -18.18 -9.13 3.72
N GLY A 31 -18.64 -9.36 2.49
CA GLY A 31 -19.88 -8.81 1.96
C GLY A 31 -21.14 -9.57 2.43
N PRO A 32 -22.34 -8.99 2.26
CA PRO A 32 -23.60 -9.71 2.41
C PRO A 32 -23.60 -11.01 1.59
N LYS A 33 -24.29 -12.06 2.04
CA LYS A 33 -24.37 -13.33 1.25
C LYS A 33 -25.00 -13.14 -0.14
N GLU A 34 -25.80 -12.09 -0.28
CA GLU A 34 -26.48 -11.69 -1.50
C GLU A 34 -25.54 -10.90 -2.43
N ASP A 35 -24.56 -10.18 -1.85
CA ASP A 35 -23.58 -9.34 -2.54
C ASP A 35 -22.16 -9.67 -2.06
N ASN A 36 -21.50 -10.62 -2.73
CA ASN A 36 -20.10 -10.93 -2.49
C ASN A 36 -19.19 -9.80 -3.04
N PHE A 37 -19.21 -8.63 -2.41
CA PHE A 37 -18.56 -7.43 -2.93
C PHE A 37 -17.12 -7.30 -2.42
N PHE A 38 -16.88 -7.59 -1.13
CA PHE A 38 -15.60 -7.31 -0.48
C PHE A 38 -14.76 -8.58 -0.29
N TYR A 39 -13.91 -8.86 -1.28
CA TYR A 39 -12.96 -9.97 -1.24
C TYR A 39 -11.61 -9.53 -0.69
N LEU A 40 -11.28 -9.95 0.53
CA LEU A 40 -9.95 -9.77 1.08
C LEU A 40 -8.97 -10.71 0.37
N LYS A 41 -7.98 -10.12 -0.30
CA LYS A 41 -6.97 -10.81 -1.11
C LYS A 41 -5.59 -10.59 -0.50
N PRO A 42 -4.68 -11.59 -0.48
CA PRO A 42 -3.37 -11.41 0.12
C PRO A 42 -2.40 -10.71 -0.82
N PHE A 43 -1.40 -10.05 -0.25
CA PHE A 43 -0.22 -9.58 -0.96
C PHE A 43 1.06 -9.82 -0.15
N ALA A 44 2.19 -9.80 -0.84
CA ALA A 44 3.51 -9.73 -0.23
C ALA A 44 4.43 -8.81 -1.06
N GLY A 45 5.36 -8.12 -0.41
CA GLY A 45 6.22 -7.17 -1.09
C GLY A 45 7.51 -6.87 -0.34
N ILE A 46 8.40 -6.19 -1.05
CA ILE A 46 9.65 -5.64 -0.54
C ILE A 46 9.77 -4.18 -0.94
N GLU A 47 10.36 -3.37 -0.08
CA GLU A 47 10.60 -1.95 -0.30
C GLU A 47 12.01 -1.59 0.20
N LEU A 48 12.73 -0.85 -0.64
CA LEU A 48 14.10 -0.40 -0.43
C LEU A 48 14.15 1.11 -0.60
N THR A 49 14.84 1.81 0.29
CA THR A 49 14.99 3.27 0.20
C THR A 49 16.40 3.68 -0.21
N THR A 50 16.56 4.90 -0.72
CA THR A 50 17.88 5.51 -0.99
C THR A 50 18.74 5.65 0.25
N ASP A 51 18.12 5.65 1.43
CA ASP A 51 18.82 5.69 2.72
C ASP A 51 19.08 4.28 3.26
N SER A 52 19.04 3.26 2.41
CA SER A 52 19.36 1.86 2.75
C SER A 52 18.41 1.20 3.76
N ALA A 53 17.19 1.72 3.94
CA ALA A 53 16.18 1.02 4.72
C ALA A 53 15.59 -0.14 3.92
N PHE A 54 15.26 -1.24 4.60
CA PHE A 54 14.63 -2.42 4.02
C PHE A 54 13.29 -2.68 4.70
N TYR A 55 12.27 -3.01 3.92
CA TYR A 55 10.98 -3.39 4.44
C TYR A 55 10.43 -4.60 3.68
N PHE A 56 10.27 -5.72 4.39
CA PHE A 56 9.50 -6.86 3.91
C PHE A 56 8.10 -6.80 4.50
N ILE A 57 7.07 -6.84 3.65
CA ILE A 57 5.68 -6.70 4.08
C ILE A 57 4.80 -7.80 3.50
N SER A 58 3.80 -8.22 4.27
CA SER A 58 2.68 -9.00 3.77
C SER A 58 1.37 -8.48 4.36
N GLY A 59 0.27 -8.73 3.68
CA GLY A 59 -1.00 -8.18 4.12
C GLY A 59 -2.17 -8.56 3.25
N ILE A 60 -3.23 -7.78 3.39
CA ILE A 60 -4.48 -7.93 2.67
C ILE A 60 -4.82 -6.64 1.93
N TYR A 61 -5.48 -6.79 0.80
CA TYR A 61 -6.04 -5.69 0.04
C TYR A 61 -7.47 -6.03 -0.40
N LEU A 62 -8.24 -4.98 -0.65
CA LEU A 62 -9.51 -5.02 -1.36
C LEU A 62 -9.30 -4.35 -2.71
N GLU A 63 -10.10 -4.71 -3.70
CA GLU A 63 -10.02 -4.11 -5.02
C GLU A 63 -11.43 -4.03 -5.60
N ASP A 64 -11.90 -2.81 -5.83
CA ASP A 64 -13.23 -2.54 -6.36
C ASP A 64 -13.18 -1.50 -7.48
N ASN A 65 -14.09 -1.64 -8.45
CA ASN A 65 -14.30 -0.65 -9.49
C ASN A 65 -15.09 0.53 -8.93
N LEU A 66 -14.58 1.74 -9.09
CA LEU A 66 -15.25 2.94 -8.58
C LEU A 66 -16.56 3.23 -9.31
N GLY A 67 -16.66 2.85 -10.59
CA GLY A 67 -17.88 2.98 -11.37
C GLY A 67 -19.00 2.12 -10.82
N ASP A 68 -18.69 0.86 -10.51
CA ASP A 68 -19.66 -0.07 -9.90
C ASP A 68 -20.08 0.43 -8.52
N LEU A 69 -19.12 0.86 -7.70
CA LEU A 69 -19.37 1.31 -6.33
C LEU A 69 -20.28 2.54 -6.24
N PHE A 70 -20.11 3.51 -7.14
CA PHE A 70 -20.79 4.81 -7.05
C PHE A 70 -21.93 5.01 -8.05
N THR A 71 -21.88 4.33 -9.19
CA THR A 71 -22.82 4.57 -10.30
C THR A 71 -23.52 3.30 -10.79
N GLY A 72 -23.09 2.12 -10.34
CA GLY A 72 -23.58 0.83 -10.81
C GLY A 72 -23.17 0.47 -12.24
N ASN A 73 -22.24 1.23 -12.84
CA ASN A 73 -21.71 0.97 -14.19
C ASN A 73 -20.18 0.93 -14.14
N GLU A 74 -19.59 -0.09 -14.76
CA GLU A 74 -18.13 -0.25 -14.78
C GLU A 74 -17.43 0.99 -15.33
N SER A 75 -16.34 1.38 -14.67
CA SER A 75 -15.41 2.42 -15.12
C SER A 75 -14.01 1.84 -15.31
N SER A 76 -13.06 2.66 -15.76
CA SER A 76 -11.64 2.26 -15.77
C SER A 76 -10.92 2.58 -14.45
N TRP A 77 -11.61 3.08 -13.43
CA TRP A 77 -10.99 3.46 -12.16
C TRP A 77 -11.17 2.39 -11.10
N ILE A 78 -10.06 1.99 -10.50
CA ILE A 78 -10.00 0.96 -9.46
C ILE A 78 -9.53 1.59 -8.16
N PHE A 79 -10.22 1.31 -7.07
CA PHE A 79 -9.81 1.68 -5.73
C PHE A 79 -9.29 0.47 -4.97
N THR A 80 -8.18 0.65 -4.28
CA THR A 80 -7.46 -0.43 -3.60
C THR A 80 -6.96 0.04 -2.24
N PRO A 81 -7.76 -0.12 -1.17
CA PRO A 81 -7.26 0.00 0.18
C PRO A 81 -6.48 -1.28 0.53
N SER A 82 -5.40 -1.13 1.29
CA SER A 82 -4.62 -2.26 1.78
C SER A 82 -4.09 -2.01 3.19
N PHE A 83 -3.91 -3.10 3.92
CA PHE A 83 -3.28 -3.14 5.23
C PHE A 83 -2.30 -4.29 5.28
N GLY A 84 -1.10 -4.04 5.78
CA GLY A 84 -0.08 -5.06 5.95
C GLY A 84 0.74 -4.86 7.22
N LEU A 85 1.42 -5.93 7.60
CA LEU A 85 2.43 -5.95 8.64
C LEU A 85 3.73 -6.51 8.05
N GLY A 86 4.86 -6.06 8.57
CA GLY A 86 6.14 -6.42 8.01
C GLY A 86 7.31 -6.23 8.94
N TYR A 87 8.44 -6.75 8.49
CA TYR A 87 9.73 -6.54 9.10
C TYR A 87 10.43 -5.35 8.46
N TYR A 88 10.71 -4.31 9.25
CA TYR A 88 11.42 -3.10 8.86
C TYR A 88 12.82 -3.06 9.48
N GLU A 89 13.82 -2.78 8.66
CA GLU A 89 15.19 -2.56 9.06
C GLU A 89 15.57 -1.10 8.78
N ASP A 90 15.92 -0.40 9.86
CA ASP A 90 16.29 1.01 9.84
C ASP A 90 17.58 1.25 9.02
N GLY A 91 17.46 1.90 7.87
CA GLY A 91 18.60 2.50 7.16
C GLY A 91 19.02 3.84 7.76
N ASP A 92 19.87 4.61 7.08
CA ASP A 92 20.39 5.92 7.54
C ASP A 92 19.34 7.04 7.56
N GLY A 93 18.14 6.75 7.06
CA GLY A 93 17.00 7.65 7.02
C GLY A 93 16.17 7.63 8.31
N LYS A 94 14.84 7.66 8.16
CA LYS A 94 13.94 7.72 9.30
C LYS A 94 13.97 6.41 10.10
N LYS A 95 14.21 6.55 11.40
CA LYS A 95 14.29 5.44 12.36
C LYS A 95 12.93 5.17 12.99
N LEU A 96 12.26 4.08 12.61
CA LEU A 96 10.85 3.84 12.99
C LEU A 96 10.70 3.31 14.42
N GLY A 97 11.76 2.74 15.00
CA GLY A 97 11.81 2.43 16.43
C GLY A 97 11.20 1.09 16.83
N ASN A 98 10.72 0.32 15.86
CA ASN A 98 10.48 -1.10 15.98
C ASN A 98 10.92 -1.79 14.68
N SER A 99 11.20 -3.09 14.74
CA SER A 99 11.40 -3.90 13.54
C SER A 99 10.09 -4.44 12.98
N ILE A 100 8.99 -4.36 13.73
CA ILE A 100 7.65 -4.70 13.28
C ILE A 100 6.90 -3.40 13.03
N GLU A 101 6.49 -3.21 11.78
CA GLU A 101 5.78 -2.02 11.34
C GLU A 101 4.50 -2.44 10.59
N PHE A 102 3.47 -1.61 10.66
CA PHE A 102 2.22 -1.76 9.92
C PHE A 102 2.17 -0.73 8.81
N ARG A 103 1.61 -1.10 7.66
CA ARG A 103 1.35 -0.17 6.56
C ARG A 103 -0.12 -0.17 6.20
N THR A 104 -0.73 1.01 6.21
CA THR A 104 -2.04 1.26 5.60
C THR A 104 -1.82 2.03 4.30
N THR A 105 -2.51 1.68 3.22
CA THR A 105 -2.38 2.39 1.94
C THR A 105 -3.71 2.50 1.25
N LEU A 106 -4.00 3.68 0.70
CA LEU A 106 -5.11 3.93 -0.20
C LEU A 106 -4.54 4.19 -1.59
N GLU A 107 -4.93 3.37 -2.56
CA GLU A 107 -4.53 3.50 -3.96
C GLU A 107 -5.75 3.74 -4.85
N VAL A 108 -5.60 4.65 -5.82
CA VAL A 108 -6.49 4.78 -6.96
C VAL A 108 -5.67 4.51 -8.21
N SER A 109 -6.16 3.63 -9.08
CA SER A 109 -5.49 3.29 -10.33
C SER A 109 -6.43 3.35 -11.52
N TYR A 110 -5.87 3.70 -12.67
CA TYR A 110 -6.56 3.69 -13.95
C TYR A 110 -6.15 2.46 -14.75
N GLN A 111 -7.13 1.67 -15.17
CA GLN A 111 -6.95 0.49 -16.00
C GLN A 111 -6.87 0.87 -17.48
N LEU A 112 -5.77 0.47 -18.11
CA LEU A 112 -5.50 0.66 -19.53
C LEU A 112 -6.21 -0.42 -20.37
N GLN A 113 -6.27 -0.21 -21.69
CA GLN A 113 -6.92 -1.14 -22.63
C GLN A 113 -6.31 -2.54 -22.62
N ASN A 114 -5.02 -2.66 -22.30
CA ASN A 114 -4.31 -3.94 -22.17
C ASN A 114 -4.42 -4.56 -20.77
N SER A 115 -5.34 -4.05 -19.94
CA SER A 115 -5.58 -4.44 -18.54
C SER A 115 -4.47 -4.07 -17.54
N ASP A 116 -3.32 -3.56 -17.98
CA ASP A 116 -2.34 -2.96 -17.08
C ASP A 116 -2.95 -1.76 -16.36
N ARG A 117 -2.36 -1.36 -15.22
CA ARG A 117 -2.83 -0.19 -14.46
C ARG A 117 -1.70 0.76 -14.13
N ILE A 118 -2.04 2.05 -14.08
CA ILE A 118 -1.18 3.09 -13.53
C ILE A 118 -1.90 3.69 -12.32
N GLY A 119 -1.24 3.75 -11.17
CA GLY A 119 -1.86 4.16 -9.92
C GLY A 119 -1.10 5.21 -9.15
N ILE A 120 -1.82 5.97 -8.34
CA ILE A 120 -1.27 6.82 -7.29
C ILE A 120 -1.77 6.29 -5.95
N SER A 121 -0.88 6.26 -4.97
CA SER A 121 -1.25 5.86 -3.62
C SER A 121 -0.69 6.79 -2.55
N PHE A 122 -1.42 6.89 -1.44
CA PHE A 122 -0.95 7.48 -0.19
C PHE A 122 -0.96 6.39 0.88
N GLY A 123 0.15 6.24 1.60
CA GLY A 123 0.27 5.24 2.65
C GLY A 123 0.99 5.76 3.88
N HIS A 124 0.70 5.13 5.01
CA HIS A 124 1.28 5.43 6.31
C HIS A 124 1.92 4.17 6.89
N ILE A 125 3.16 4.27 7.36
CA ILE A 125 3.84 3.21 8.12
C ILE A 125 4.01 3.64 9.58
N SER A 126 3.63 2.77 10.51
CA SER A 126 3.88 2.94 11.95
C SER A 126 3.84 1.62 12.73
N ASN A 127 4.40 1.61 13.93
CA ASN A 127 4.43 0.43 14.80
C ASN A 127 3.33 0.44 15.87
N ALA A 128 2.33 1.32 15.75
CA ALA A 128 1.23 1.44 16.72
C ALA A 128 1.69 1.57 18.20
N ASN A 129 2.87 2.16 18.44
CA ASN A 129 3.51 2.31 19.75
C ASN A 129 3.89 0.99 20.45
N ILE A 130 4.09 -0.11 19.72
CA ILE A 130 4.62 -1.35 20.30
C ILE A 130 6.14 -1.29 20.54
N GLY A 131 6.83 -0.31 19.94
CA GLY A 131 8.25 -0.03 20.16
C GLY A 131 8.51 1.12 21.13
N ASN A 132 9.79 1.46 21.32
CA ASN A 132 10.21 2.54 22.22
C ASN A 132 9.85 3.94 21.70
N LYS A 133 9.63 4.07 20.38
CA LYS A 133 9.20 5.29 19.70
C LYS A 133 8.34 4.91 18.50
N ASN A 134 7.49 5.83 18.06
CA ASN A 134 6.65 5.66 16.88
C ASN A 134 6.51 6.98 16.12
N PRO A 135 7.53 7.39 15.35
CA PRO A 135 7.49 8.66 14.64
C PRO A 135 6.64 8.60 13.36
N GLY A 136 6.25 7.40 12.90
CA GLY A 136 5.53 7.13 11.65
C GLY A 136 6.25 7.61 10.38
N VAL A 137 5.76 7.25 9.21
CA VAL A 137 6.18 7.87 7.93
C VAL A 137 5.04 7.81 6.91
N GLU A 138 4.87 8.91 6.16
CA GLU A 138 3.94 9.00 5.04
C GLU A 138 4.67 8.74 3.72
N ILE A 139 4.01 8.04 2.80
CA ILE A 139 4.54 7.66 1.50
C ILE A 139 3.52 8.05 0.43
N ILE A 140 4.00 8.76 -0.61
CA ILE A 140 3.28 8.92 -1.87
C ILE A 140 3.93 7.98 -2.89
N SER A 141 3.15 7.35 -3.74
CA SER A 141 3.68 6.43 -4.75
C SER A 141 2.99 6.60 -6.08
N LEU A 142 3.77 6.40 -7.14
CA LEU A 142 3.29 6.12 -8.49
C LEU A 142 3.57 4.63 -8.74
N SER A 143 2.54 3.88 -9.16
CA SER A 143 2.63 2.45 -9.43
C SER A 143 2.30 2.14 -10.90
N TYR A 144 2.96 1.11 -11.43
CA TYR A 144 2.55 0.41 -12.64
C TYR A 144 2.27 -1.04 -12.25
N GLN A 145 1.15 -1.57 -12.69
CA GLN A 145 0.64 -2.88 -12.30
C GLN A 145 0.35 -3.69 -13.55
N LYS A 146 0.87 -4.91 -13.58
CA LYS A 146 0.67 -5.85 -14.68
C LYS A 146 -0.03 -7.10 -14.14
N PRO A 147 -1.32 -7.31 -14.47
CA PRO A 147 -2.01 -8.56 -14.14
C PRO A 147 -1.37 -9.76 -14.87
N PHE A 148 -1.41 -10.95 -14.24
CA PHE A 148 -0.89 -12.21 -14.78
C PHE A 148 -1.75 -13.39 -14.31
#